data_AF-A0A7S1DUT1-F1
#
_entry.id   AF-A0A7S1DUT1-F1
#
_cell.length_a   1.000
_cell.length_b   1.000
_cell.length_c   1.000
_cell.angle_alpha   90.00
_cell.angle_beta   90.00
_cell.angle_gamma   90.00
#
_symmetry.space_group_name_H-M   'P 1'
#
loop_
_entity.id
_entity.type
_entity.pdbx_description
1 polymer ?
#
loop_
_entity_poly.entity_id
_entity_poly.type
_entity_poly.pdbx_seq_one_letter_code
_entity_poly.pdbx_strand_id
1 'polypeptide(L)'
;MQILVVDCFGKGRDSRDRFDIFLSGIQSAFTELWPFDKHVVVRKYDDLGEYLFQNESGLVRVEPLQRFDKLDFLMIDGDLPLRPWSHQSAQLYKLLVMCIQTGKSVFACSSAAALSLCAINNRGQREDIPPLIHLFPEGGTVQDIRRLPVDLDSMFLDRDSGDCYEYDVFKRKWRLTFNCGVRRRRNQPNHRRILHPWSCPRTRVPDETRVLTKPLPWEVTAAVTRDRFDHYAFKGLKTHEDMIMGTLCTKWALGEKCLSDKVSVLMDSAEGVELFEYGHILALQPTASAHPSTKPHSLKILRNFIK
;
A
#
# COMPACT_ATOMS: atom_id res chain seq x y z
N MET A 1 -9.14 23.94 4.36
CA MET A 1 -8.84 22.50 4.15
C MET A 1 -7.41 22.18 4.57
N GLN A 2 -7.20 21.18 5.41
CA GLN A 2 -5.88 20.72 5.86
C GLN A 2 -5.50 19.42 5.14
N ILE A 3 -4.40 19.46 4.40
CA ILE A 3 -3.91 18.35 3.60
C ILE A 3 -2.55 17.94 4.14
N LEU A 4 -2.42 16.71 4.63
CA LEU A 4 -1.15 16.14 5.06
C LEU A 4 -0.54 15.34 3.91
N VAL A 5 0.65 15.73 3.47
CA VAL A 5 1.46 14.99 2.50
C VAL A 5 2.58 14.30 3.25
N VAL A 6 2.61 12.96 3.19
CA VAL A 6 3.65 12.15 3.83
C VAL A 6 4.69 11.72 2.81
N ASP A 7 5.89 12.25 2.98
CA ASP A 7 7.08 11.95 2.19
C ASP A 7 7.69 10.61 2.63
N CYS A 8 7.48 9.58 1.82
CA CYS A 8 8.11 8.26 1.98
C CYS A 8 9.25 8.02 0.97
N PHE A 9 9.88 9.08 0.46
CA PHE A 9 10.96 8.98 -0.51
C PHE A 9 12.35 8.94 0.16
N GLY A 10 13.32 8.31 -0.49
CA GLY A 10 14.73 8.32 -0.07
C GLY A 10 15.39 9.69 -0.17
N LYS A 11 16.63 9.79 0.33
CA LYS A 11 17.44 11.03 0.27
C LYS A 11 18.15 11.25 -1.08
N GLY A 12 18.10 10.28 -1.98
CA GLY A 12 18.77 10.35 -3.28
C GLY A 12 18.10 11.36 -4.22
N ARG A 13 18.86 11.88 -5.19
CA ARG A 13 18.39 12.88 -6.17
C ARG A 13 17.12 12.41 -6.90
N ASP A 14 17.16 11.20 -7.45
CA ASP A 14 16.02 10.60 -8.15
C ASP A 14 14.77 10.44 -7.26
N SER A 15 14.96 10.20 -5.96
CA SER A 15 13.87 10.11 -4.98
C SER A 15 13.26 11.50 -4.72
N ARG A 16 14.08 12.54 -4.65
CA ARG A 16 13.64 13.93 -4.45
C ARG A 16 12.93 14.48 -5.69
N ASP A 17 13.47 14.24 -6.88
CA ASP A 17 12.84 14.65 -8.14
C ASP A 17 11.44 14.03 -8.28
N ARG A 18 11.28 12.76 -7.87
CA ARG A 18 9.98 12.08 -7.81
C ARG A 18 9.04 12.71 -6.77
N PHE A 19 9.54 12.99 -5.56
CA PHE A 19 8.75 13.67 -4.54
C PHE A 19 8.23 15.03 -5.05
N ASP A 20 9.05 15.80 -5.76
CA ASP A 20 8.66 17.10 -6.31
C ASP A 20 7.57 16.96 -7.39
N ILE A 21 7.64 15.93 -8.24
CA ILE A 21 6.57 15.60 -9.20
C ILE A 21 5.25 15.31 -8.47
N PHE A 22 5.32 14.50 -7.41
CA PHE A 22 4.15 14.14 -6.61
C PHE A 22 3.53 15.35 -5.91
N LEU A 23 4.35 16.14 -5.21
CA LEU A 23 3.92 17.33 -4.48
C LEU A 23 3.34 18.39 -5.42
N SER A 24 4.01 18.66 -6.55
CA SER A 24 3.52 19.56 -7.59
C SER A 24 2.19 19.06 -8.18
N GLY A 25 2.05 17.76 -8.40
CA GLY A 25 0.81 17.11 -8.82
C GLY A 25 -0.35 17.36 -7.88
N ILE A 26 -0.13 17.20 -6.57
CA ILE A 26 -1.10 17.47 -5.50
C ILE A 26 -1.47 18.95 -5.47
N GLN A 27 -0.48 19.82 -5.39
CA GLN A 27 -0.69 21.27 -5.30
C GLN A 27 -1.46 21.80 -6.52
N SER A 28 -1.10 21.34 -7.72
CA SER A 28 -1.79 21.67 -8.97
C SER A 28 -3.25 21.21 -8.94
N ALA A 29 -3.51 19.96 -8.53
CA ALA A 29 -4.87 19.40 -8.47
C ALA A 29 -5.76 20.13 -7.46
N PHE A 30 -5.26 20.37 -6.24
CA PHE A 30 -6.00 21.14 -5.24
C PHE A 30 -6.17 22.61 -5.64
N THR A 31 -5.23 23.21 -6.37
CA THR A 31 -5.38 24.59 -6.85
C THR A 31 -6.42 24.73 -7.95
N GLU A 32 -6.55 23.73 -8.83
CA GLU A 32 -7.58 23.67 -9.87
C GLU A 32 -8.99 23.65 -9.27
N LEU A 33 -9.19 22.92 -8.17
CA LEU A 33 -10.51 22.66 -7.58
C LEU A 33 -10.84 23.59 -6.41
N TRP A 34 -9.85 23.91 -5.58
CA TRP A 34 -9.97 24.77 -4.40
C TRP A 34 -8.89 25.86 -4.43
N PRO A 35 -9.16 27.00 -5.10
CA PRO A 35 -8.18 28.07 -5.22
C PRO A 35 -7.80 28.70 -3.86
N PHE A 36 -8.73 28.76 -2.90
CA PHE A 36 -8.56 29.46 -1.63
C PHE A 36 -8.57 28.50 -0.41
N ASP A 37 -8.01 28.97 0.72
CA ASP A 37 -8.09 28.35 2.05
C ASP A 37 -7.63 26.87 2.13
N LYS A 38 -6.53 26.55 1.43
CA LYS A 38 -5.86 25.24 1.51
C LYS A 38 -4.53 25.37 2.24
N HIS A 39 -4.31 24.46 3.17
CA HIS A 39 -3.07 24.33 3.92
C HIS A 39 -2.48 22.96 3.66
N VAL A 40 -1.38 22.93 2.91
CA VAL A 40 -0.63 21.70 2.62
C VAL A 40 0.53 21.61 3.60
N VAL A 41 0.51 20.59 4.45
CA VAL A 41 1.57 20.30 5.41
C VAL A 41 2.33 19.08 4.91
N VAL A 42 3.66 19.21 4.81
CA VAL A 42 4.53 18.09 4.42
C VAL A 42 5.23 17.55 5.67
N ARG A 43 5.21 16.23 5.84
CA ARG A 43 5.96 15.51 6.89
C ARG A 43 6.63 14.29 6.33
N LYS A 44 7.68 13.83 7.02
CA LYS A 44 8.29 12.54 6.73
C LYS A 44 7.51 11.42 7.40
N TYR A 45 7.65 10.22 6.86
CA TYR A 45 7.01 9.01 7.37
C TYR A 45 7.37 8.66 8.83
N ASP A 46 8.51 9.15 9.33
CA ASP A 46 9.04 8.94 10.68
C ASP A 46 8.82 10.14 11.63
N ASP A 47 8.20 11.22 11.15
CA ASP A 47 7.92 12.45 11.89
C ASP A 47 6.42 12.79 11.86
N LEU A 48 5.61 11.87 12.36
CA LEU A 48 4.14 11.95 12.39
C LEU A 48 3.59 12.02 13.81
N GLY A 49 4.45 12.00 14.84
CA GLY A 49 4.06 11.97 16.26
C GLY A 49 3.12 13.10 16.70
N GLU A 50 3.07 14.22 15.97
CA GLU A 50 2.12 15.31 16.25
C GLU A 50 0.67 15.00 15.85
N TYR A 51 0.42 13.95 15.06
CA TYR A 51 -0.90 13.48 14.65
C TYR A 51 -1.29 12.16 15.34
N LEU A 52 -0.36 11.52 16.03
CA LEU A 52 -0.59 10.24 16.68
C LEU A 52 -1.15 10.45 18.09
N PHE A 53 -2.25 9.78 18.39
CA PHE A 53 -2.91 9.90 19.68
C PHE A 53 -2.11 9.31 20.85
N GLN A 54 -1.17 8.41 20.60
CA GLN A 54 -0.27 7.85 21.62
C GLN A 54 1.16 8.30 21.38
N ASN A 55 1.88 8.56 22.46
CA ASN A 55 3.33 8.70 22.43
C ASN A 55 4.02 7.32 22.49
N GLU A 56 5.36 7.31 22.44
CA GLU A 56 6.17 6.08 22.56
C GLU A 56 5.95 5.33 23.87
N SER A 57 5.49 6.00 24.93
CA SER A 57 5.15 5.38 26.21
C SER A 57 3.70 4.90 26.33
N GLY A 58 2.92 4.96 25.23
CA GLY A 58 1.52 4.51 25.19
C GLY A 58 0.52 5.45 25.88
N LEU A 59 0.94 6.63 26.31
CA LEU A 59 0.06 7.64 26.91
C LEU A 59 -0.72 8.36 25.82
N VAL A 60 -2.05 8.39 25.99
CA VAL A 60 -2.96 9.09 25.08
C VAL A 60 -2.84 10.60 25.26
N ARG A 61 -2.67 11.33 24.17
CA ARG A 61 -2.55 12.80 24.11
C ARG A 61 -3.73 13.40 23.33
N VAL A 62 -4.39 14.37 23.95
CA VAL A 62 -5.58 15.05 23.37
C VAL A 62 -5.19 16.01 22.24
N GLU A 63 -4.07 16.72 22.36
CA GLU A 63 -3.66 17.70 21.36
C GLU A 63 -3.37 17.09 19.97
N PRO A 64 -2.62 15.96 19.85
CA PRO A 64 -2.47 15.26 18.58
C PRO A 64 -3.78 14.78 17.96
N LEU A 65 -4.74 14.34 18.77
CA LEU A 65 -6.08 13.96 18.30
C LEU A 65 -6.81 15.16 17.68
N GLN A 66 -6.74 16.34 18.30
CA GLN A 66 -7.32 17.56 17.75
C GLN A 66 -6.64 17.99 16.44
N ARG A 67 -5.33 17.78 16.30
CA ARG A 67 -4.60 18.05 15.05
C ARG A 67 -4.99 17.06 13.96
N PHE A 68 -5.10 15.77 14.28
CA PHE A 68 -5.55 14.73 13.37
C PHE A 68 -6.99 14.97 12.91
N ASP A 69 -7.88 15.36 13.82
CA ASP A 69 -9.29 15.62 13.48
C ASP A 69 -9.43 16.77 12.47
N LYS A 70 -8.54 17.77 12.52
CA LYS A 70 -8.50 18.87 11.55
C LYS A 70 -8.04 18.45 10.15
N LEU A 71 -7.42 17.28 9.98
CA LEU A 71 -6.97 16.82 8.66
C LEU A 71 -8.17 16.39 7.81
N ASP A 72 -8.21 16.85 6.56
CA ASP A 72 -9.23 16.48 5.58
C ASP A 72 -8.73 15.37 4.65
N PHE A 73 -7.49 15.53 4.16
CA PHE A 73 -6.85 14.61 3.21
C PHE A 73 -5.48 14.16 3.69
N LEU A 74 -5.18 12.88 3.46
CA LEU A 74 -3.87 12.30 3.66
C LEU A 74 -3.35 11.75 2.33
N MET A 75 -2.22 12.28 1.84
CA MET A 75 -1.62 11.90 0.57
C MET A 75 -0.25 11.29 0.82
N ILE A 76 -0.04 10.04 0.43
CA ILE A 76 1.17 9.28 0.75
C ILE A 76 1.73 8.66 -0.52
N ASP A 77 3.00 8.91 -0.83
CA ASP A 77 3.74 8.20 -1.87
C ASP A 77 5.22 8.09 -1.47
N GLY A 78 5.93 7.15 -2.07
CA GLY A 78 7.34 6.94 -1.80
C GLY A 78 7.97 5.75 -2.48
N ASP A 79 9.30 5.76 -2.49
CA ASP A 79 10.14 4.69 -3.02
C ASP A 79 10.79 3.85 -1.92
N LEU A 80 10.63 4.24 -0.65
CA LEU A 80 11.14 3.46 0.47
C LEU A 80 10.34 2.16 0.64
N PRO A 81 11.02 1.02 0.85
CA PRO A 81 10.39 -0.29 1.00
C PRO A 81 9.83 -0.48 2.42
N LEU A 82 8.95 0.41 2.86
CA LEU A 82 8.27 0.33 4.16
C LEU A 82 7.44 -0.95 4.26
N ARG A 83 7.47 -1.62 5.41
CA ARG A 83 6.78 -2.90 5.66
C ARG A 83 6.00 -2.82 6.96
N PRO A 84 4.81 -3.45 7.07
CA PRO A 84 4.02 -3.37 8.29
C PRO A 84 4.79 -3.73 9.56
N TRP A 85 5.68 -4.73 9.49
CA TRP A 85 6.52 -5.21 10.60
C TRP A 85 7.85 -4.46 10.76
N SER A 86 8.10 -3.37 10.01
CA SER A 86 9.32 -2.58 10.16
C SER A 86 9.08 -1.40 11.09
N HIS A 87 9.96 -1.22 12.08
CA HIS A 87 9.91 -0.08 13.01
C HIS A 87 9.88 1.28 12.30
N GLN A 88 10.55 1.39 11.15
CA GLN A 88 10.56 2.59 10.31
C GLN A 88 9.14 3.02 9.88
N SER A 89 8.20 2.08 9.72
CA SER A 89 6.85 2.38 9.25
C SER A 89 5.82 2.48 10.38
N ALA A 90 6.22 2.26 11.64
CA ALA A 90 5.28 2.12 12.75
C ALA A 90 4.38 3.36 12.92
N GLN A 91 4.96 4.57 12.83
CA GLN A 91 4.18 5.81 12.91
C GLN A 91 3.19 5.96 11.75
N LEU A 92 3.63 5.67 10.53
CA LEU A 92 2.77 5.72 9.34
C LEU A 92 1.66 4.66 9.41
N TYR A 93 1.96 3.45 9.87
CA TYR A 93 0.99 2.39 10.08
C TYR A 93 -0.08 2.81 11.10
N LYS A 94 0.33 3.35 12.25
CA LYS A 94 -0.61 3.90 13.26
C LYS A 94 -1.51 4.99 12.68
N LEU A 95 -0.93 5.92 11.92
CA LEU A 95 -1.71 6.97 11.25
C LEU A 95 -2.76 6.38 10.29
N LEU A 96 -2.39 5.38 9.48
CA LEU A 96 -3.32 4.69 8.58
C LEU A 96 -4.42 3.94 9.33
N VAL A 97 -4.10 3.29 10.46
CA VAL A 97 -5.09 2.66 11.34
C VAL A 97 -6.11 3.68 11.84
N MET A 98 -5.65 4.85 12.29
CA MET A 98 -6.54 5.95 12.71
C MET A 98 -7.43 6.40 11.55
N CYS A 99 -6.87 6.62 10.35
CA CYS A 99 -7.64 7.02 9.18
C CYS A 99 -8.72 6.00 8.79
N ILE A 100 -8.43 4.70 8.90
CA ILE A 100 -9.38 3.62 8.64
C ILE A 100 -10.53 3.65 9.66
N GLN A 101 -10.22 3.88 10.94
CA GLN A 101 -11.21 3.93 12.01
C GLN A 101 -12.11 5.17 11.94
N THR A 102 -11.55 6.32 11.57
CA THR A 102 -12.29 7.59 11.52
C THR A 102 -12.84 7.93 10.13
N GLY A 103 -12.53 7.13 9.11
CA GLY A 103 -12.98 7.37 7.73
C GLY A 103 -12.37 8.62 7.08
N LYS A 104 -11.11 8.95 7.37
CA LYS A 104 -10.41 10.07 6.70
C LYS A 104 -10.12 9.72 5.24
N SER A 105 -10.11 10.71 4.36
CA SER A 105 -9.78 10.54 2.95
C SER A 105 -8.29 10.30 2.78
N VAL A 106 -7.91 9.11 2.29
CA VAL A 106 -6.50 8.73 2.12
C VAL A 106 -6.22 8.31 0.68
N PHE A 107 -5.21 8.92 0.08
CA PHE A 107 -4.58 8.43 -1.14
C PHE A 107 -3.23 7.80 -0.79
N ALA A 108 -3.11 6.48 -0.92
CA ALA A 108 -1.92 5.74 -0.52
C ALA A 108 -1.25 5.07 -1.72
N CYS A 109 0.02 5.41 -1.97
CA CYS A 109 0.79 4.82 -3.06
C CYS A 109 1.91 3.89 -2.58
N SER A 110 2.37 3.00 -3.46
CA SER A 110 3.58 2.20 -3.24
C SER A 110 3.51 1.38 -1.94
N SER A 111 4.53 1.48 -1.07
CA SER A 111 4.56 0.79 0.21
C SER A 111 3.42 1.18 1.15
N ALA A 112 2.85 2.38 1.02
CA ALA A 112 1.69 2.79 1.81
C ALA A 112 0.40 2.03 1.44
N ALA A 113 0.26 1.57 0.19
CA ALA A 113 -0.87 0.73 -0.21
C ALA A 113 -0.84 -0.62 0.53
N ALA A 114 0.35 -1.21 0.66
CA ALA A 114 0.58 -2.42 1.45
C ALA A 114 0.30 -2.22 2.95
N LEU A 115 0.76 -1.10 3.53
CA LEU A 115 0.46 -0.76 4.93
C LEU A 115 -1.04 -0.57 5.16
N SER A 116 -1.73 0.10 4.23
CA SER A 116 -3.17 0.34 4.28
C SER A 116 -3.94 -0.98 4.26
N LEU A 117 -3.58 -1.90 3.35
CA LEU A 117 -4.23 -3.20 3.27
C LEU A 117 -3.99 -4.04 4.53
N CYS A 118 -2.77 -4.02 5.08
CA CYS A 118 -2.47 -4.69 6.35
C CYS A 118 -3.34 -4.15 7.48
N ALA A 119 -3.50 -2.82 7.58
CA ALA A 119 -4.33 -2.19 8.59
C ALA A 119 -5.84 -2.52 8.41
N ILE A 120 -6.33 -2.59 7.17
CA ILE A 120 -7.71 -3.01 6.85
C ILE A 120 -7.95 -4.47 7.26
N ASN A 121 -7.03 -5.37 6.95
CA ASN A 121 -7.18 -6.80 7.25
C ASN A 121 -7.13 -7.08 8.75
N ASN A 122 -6.34 -6.29 9.47
CA ASN A 122 -6.30 -6.27 10.92
C ASN A 122 -7.51 -5.52 11.54
N ARG A 123 -8.42 -4.97 10.71
CA ARG A 123 -9.60 -4.19 11.14
C ARG A 123 -9.26 -3.03 12.08
N GLY A 124 -8.03 -2.51 11.99
CA GLY A 124 -7.50 -1.52 12.92
C GLY A 124 -7.45 -1.98 14.39
N GLN A 125 -7.42 -3.28 14.67
CA GLN A 125 -7.40 -3.80 16.05
C GLN A 125 -6.00 -3.81 16.66
N ARG A 126 -4.94 -3.81 15.84
CA ARG A 126 -3.57 -3.68 16.32
C ARG A 126 -2.96 -2.40 15.81
N GLU A 127 -2.39 -1.67 16.75
CA GLU A 127 -1.69 -0.42 16.51
C GLU A 127 -0.23 -0.66 16.13
N ASP A 128 0.30 -1.84 16.43
CA ASP A 128 1.65 -2.25 16.08
C ASP A 128 1.67 -3.70 15.58
N ILE A 129 2.57 -3.96 14.63
CA ILE A 129 2.82 -5.29 14.08
C ILE A 129 4.18 -5.74 14.60
N PRO A 130 4.25 -6.85 15.36
CA PRO A 130 5.51 -7.35 15.88
C PRO A 130 6.53 -7.60 14.77
N PRO A 131 7.84 -7.47 15.07
CA PRO A 131 8.88 -7.78 14.11
C PRO A 131 8.78 -9.25 13.66
N LEU A 132 9.29 -9.53 12.47
CA LEU A 132 9.39 -10.91 12.01
C LEU A 132 10.49 -11.64 12.76
N ILE A 133 10.32 -12.95 12.92
CA ILE A 133 11.34 -13.84 13.48
C ILE A 133 12.64 -13.65 12.70
N HIS A 134 13.73 -13.42 13.44
CA HIS A 134 15.05 -13.08 12.89
C HIS A 134 15.59 -14.09 11.86
N LEU A 135 15.23 -15.38 11.98
CA LEU A 135 15.58 -16.44 11.02
C LEU A 135 14.91 -16.24 9.64
N PHE A 136 13.78 -15.53 9.60
CA PHE A 136 12.95 -15.31 8.41
C PHE A 136 12.57 -13.81 8.27
N PRO A 137 13.56 -12.92 7.99
CA PRO A 137 13.33 -11.47 7.94
C PRO A 137 12.45 -11.00 6.77
N GLU A 138 12.22 -11.87 5.78
CA GLU A 138 11.31 -11.65 4.65
C GLU A 138 10.15 -12.67 4.63
N GLY A 139 9.89 -13.33 5.76
CA GLY A 139 8.94 -14.43 5.85
C GLY A 139 9.50 -15.75 5.31
N GLY A 140 8.85 -16.85 5.70
CA GLY A 140 9.15 -18.21 5.29
C GLY A 140 7.96 -18.87 4.63
N THR A 141 7.98 -20.20 4.55
CA THR A 141 6.84 -21.01 4.13
C THR A 141 6.17 -21.66 5.34
N VAL A 142 4.91 -22.06 5.22
CA VAL A 142 4.19 -22.78 6.30
C VAL A 142 4.93 -24.04 6.80
N GLN A 143 5.76 -24.66 5.95
CA GLN A 143 6.58 -25.82 6.35
C GLN A 143 7.68 -25.44 7.35
N ASP A 144 8.21 -24.23 7.23
CA ASP A 144 9.28 -23.71 8.09
C ASP A 144 8.79 -23.48 9.52
N ILE A 145 7.50 -23.14 9.70
CA ILE A 145 6.86 -22.91 11.01
C ILE A 145 7.11 -24.05 11.98
N ARG A 146 7.09 -25.30 11.49
CA ARG A 146 7.25 -26.51 12.32
C ARG A 146 8.63 -26.64 12.96
N ARG A 147 9.62 -25.92 12.44
CA ARG A 147 11.03 -25.98 12.86
C ARG A 147 11.47 -24.76 13.67
N LEU A 148 10.57 -23.80 13.87
CA LEU A 148 10.90 -22.55 14.54
C LEU A 148 11.07 -22.74 16.04
N PRO A 149 12.06 -22.08 16.65
CA PRO A 149 12.10 -21.93 18.09
C PRO A 149 10.88 -21.12 18.55
N VAL A 150 10.50 -21.30 19.82
CA VAL A 150 9.47 -20.47 20.44
C VAL A 150 10.05 -19.07 20.65
N ASP A 151 9.46 -18.10 19.97
CA ASP A 151 9.75 -16.68 20.14
C ASP A 151 8.41 -15.97 20.38
N LEU A 152 8.27 -15.30 21.53
CA LEU A 152 7.00 -14.73 21.99
C LEU A 152 6.78 -13.30 21.51
N ASP A 153 7.86 -12.59 21.17
CA ASP A 153 7.83 -11.18 20.79
C ASP A 153 7.89 -11.00 19.27
N SER A 154 8.02 -12.10 18.53
CA SER A 154 8.14 -12.11 17.07
C SER A 154 6.95 -12.81 16.42
N MET A 155 6.73 -12.43 15.16
CA MET A 155 5.70 -13.00 14.31
C MET A 155 6.32 -13.78 13.15
N PHE A 156 5.68 -14.86 12.72
CA PHE A 156 6.05 -15.54 11.48
C PHE A 156 5.14 -15.09 10.33
N LEU A 157 5.72 -14.69 9.21
CA LEU A 157 5.00 -14.38 7.98
C LEU A 157 5.17 -15.52 6.97
N ASP A 158 4.06 -16.10 6.53
CA ASP A 158 4.05 -16.96 5.35
C ASP A 158 4.10 -16.09 4.09
N ARG A 159 5.26 -16.09 3.41
CA ARG A 159 5.54 -15.18 2.28
C ARG A 159 4.63 -15.42 1.07
N ASP A 160 4.05 -16.61 0.96
CA ASP A 160 3.26 -17.02 -0.22
C ASP A 160 1.78 -16.65 -0.07
N SER A 161 1.21 -16.81 1.14
CA SER A 161 -0.17 -16.45 1.46
C SER A 161 -0.34 -15.04 2.03
N GLY A 162 0.70 -14.50 2.67
CA GLY A 162 0.60 -13.29 3.49
C GLY A 162 0.04 -13.52 4.90
N ASP A 163 -0.15 -14.78 5.30
CA ASP A 163 -0.64 -15.11 6.64
C ASP A 163 0.42 -14.88 7.71
N CYS A 164 -0.01 -14.24 8.79
CA CYS A 164 0.81 -13.95 9.96
C CYS A 164 0.44 -14.88 11.12
N TYR A 165 1.46 -15.49 11.72
CA TYR A 165 1.31 -16.45 12.80
C TYR A 165 2.07 -15.97 14.05
N GLU A 166 1.44 -16.17 15.20
CA GLU A 166 2.05 -15.95 16.51
C GLU A 166 2.03 -17.24 17.31
N TYR A 167 2.99 -17.39 18.21
CA TYR A 167 3.05 -18.56 19.06
C TYR A 167 2.10 -18.44 20.25
N ASP A 168 1.09 -19.31 20.32
CA ASP A 168 0.19 -19.43 21.47
C ASP A 168 0.84 -20.31 22.54
N VAL A 169 1.35 -19.69 23.60
CA VAL A 169 2.04 -20.36 24.72
C VAL A 169 1.15 -21.40 25.40
N PHE A 170 -0.13 -21.09 25.58
CA PHE A 170 -1.07 -21.96 26.27
C PHE A 170 -1.36 -23.23 25.47
N LYS A 171 -1.48 -23.09 24.14
CA LYS A 171 -1.74 -24.21 23.23
C LYS A 171 -0.48 -24.83 22.66
N ARG A 172 0.71 -24.28 22.99
CA ARG A 172 2.03 -24.65 22.46
C ARG A 172 2.04 -24.80 20.93
N LYS A 173 1.36 -23.90 20.23
CA LYS A 173 1.21 -23.98 18.77
C LYS A 173 1.21 -22.60 18.13
N TRP A 174 1.72 -22.54 16.92
CA TRP A 174 1.54 -21.38 16.05
C TRP A 174 0.07 -21.24 15.68
N ARG A 175 -0.47 -20.05 15.90
CA ARG A 175 -1.86 -19.70 15.62
C ARG A 175 -1.86 -18.62 14.54
N LEU A 176 -2.69 -18.81 13.52
CA LEU A 176 -2.99 -17.76 12.56
C LEU A 176 -3.62 -16.58 13.30
N THR A 177 -2.98 -15.41 13.22
CA THR A 177 -3.45 -14.21 13.89
C THR A 177 -4.23 -13.33 12.91
N PHE A 178 -3.64 -13.00 11.76
CA PHE A 178 -4.28 -12.23 10.69
C PHE A 178 -3.53 -12.45 9.37
N ASN A 179 -4.05 -11.90 8.27
CA ASN A 179 -3.33 -11.84 7.01
C ASN A 179 -2.88 -10.41 6.72
N CYS A 180 -1.60 -10.19 6.45
CA CYS A 180 -1.05 -8.85 6.23
C CYS A 180 -1.41 -8.22 4.88
N GLY A 181 -2.10 -8.95 4.00
CA GLY A 181 -2.52 -8.48 2.69
C GLY A 181 -1.38 -8.37 1.67
N VAL A 182 -0.14 -8.71 2.05
CA VAL A 182 1.01 -8.72 1.16
C VAL A 182 1.56 -10.12 0.98
N ARG A 183 2.01 -10.40 -0.24
CA ARG A 183 2.69 -11.64 -0.60
C ARG A 183 3.93 -11.34 -1.42
N ARG A 184 4.89 -12.25 -1.43
CA ARG A 184 6.08 -12.13 -2.25
C ARG A 184 5.69 -12.22 -3.73
N ARG A 185 6.22 -11.31 -4.56
CA ARG A 185 6.01 -11.36 -6.02
C ARG A 185 6.58 -12.66 -6.58
N ARG A 186 5.83 -13.30 -7.48
CA ARG A 186 6.21 -14.58 -8.08
C ARG A 186 7.28 -14.40 -9.14
N ASN A 187 7.26 -13.34 -9.95
CA ASN A 187 8.28 -13.08 -10.95
C ASN A 187 9.47 -12.26 -10.38
N GLN A 188 10.20 -12.81 -9.42
CA GLN A 188 11.59 -12.41 -9.19
C GLN A 188 12.51 -13.21 -10.12
N PRO A 189 13.69 -12.69 -10.52
CA PRO A 189 14.63 -13.39 -11.40
C PRO A 189 15.03 -14.81 -10.94
N ASN A 190 14.73 -15.20 -9.69
CA ASN A 190 15.11 -16.46 -9.09
C ASN A 190 13.95 -17.42 -8.76
N HIS A 191 12.70 -17.19 -9.21
CA HIS A 191 11.58 -18.08 -8.91
C HIS A 191 11.12 -18.88 -10.14
N ARG A 192 10.94 -20.21 -10.00
CA ARG A 192 10.31 -21.05 -11.02
C ARG A 192 8.85 -20.63 -11.20
N ARG A 193 8.46 -20.35 -12.46
CA ARG A 193 7.09 -20.04 -12.86
C ARG A 193 6.22 -21.27 -12.65
N ILE A 194 5.30 -21.23 -11.70
CA ILE A 194 4.23 -22.21 -11.57
C ILE A 194 2.92 -21.45 -11.65
N LEU A 195 2.25 -21.57 -12.80
CA LEU A 195 0.89 -21.09 -13.01
C LEU A 195 -0.05 -22.08 -12.32
N HIS A 196 -0.83 -21.63 -11.33
CA HIS A 196 -1.81 -22.50 -10.68
C HIS A 196 -3.05 -22.62 -11.59
N PRO A 197 -3.55 -23.83 -11.91
CA PRO A 197 -4.66 -24.04 -12.85
C PRO A 197 -5.99 -23.39 -12.43
N TRP A 198 -6.12 -23.09 -11.13
CA TRP A 198 -7.34 -22.58 -10.49
C TRP A 198 -7.20 -21.14 -9.99
N SER A 199 -6.01 -20.53 -10.11
CA SER A 199 -5.83 -19.09 -9.89
C SER A 199 -6.17 -18.34 -11.17
N CYS A 200 -7.47 -18.20 -11.38
CA CYS A 200 -8.05 -17.18 -12.22
C CYS A 200 -8.68 -16.15 -11.28
N PRO A 201 -8.68 -14.88 -11.68
CA PRO A 201 -10.00 -14.28 -11.89
C PRO A 201 -10.14 -13.96 -13.37
N ARG A 202 -10.16 -14.96 -14.27
CA ARG A 202 -10.06 -14.67 -15.71
C ARG A 202 -8.95 -13.64 -15.97
N THR A 203 -7.81 -13.76 -15.26
CA THR A 203 -6.68 -12.88 -15.44
C THR A 203 -6.36 -12.95 -16.91
N ARG A 204 -6.59 -11.84 -17.63
CA ARG A 204 -5.96 -11.64 -18.93
C ARG A 204 -4.48 -11.81 -18.61
N VAL A 205 -3.92 -12.97 -18.90
CA VAL A 205 -2.53 -13.01 -19.34
C VAL A 205 -2.54 -11.98 -20.46
N PRO A 206 -1.87 -10.82 -20.28
CA PRO A 206 -1.77 -9.86 -21.35
C PRO A 206 -1.30 -10.66 -22.54
N ASP A 207 -2.09 -10.68 -23.59
CA ASP A 207 -1.70 -11.34 -24.83
C ASP A 207 -0.34 -10.74 -25.16
N GLU A 208 0.75 -11.51 -25.06
CA GLU A 208 2.12 -10.99 -25.21
C GLU A 208 2.29 -10.33 -26.59
N THR A 209 1.38 -10.62 -27.52
CA THR A 209 1.25 -10.02 -28.85
C THR A 209 0.61 -8.62 -28.86
N ARG A 210 -0.17 -8.24 -27.84
CA ARG A 210 -0.84 -6.93 -27.73
C ARG A 210 -0.01 -5.86 -27.04
N VAL A 211 0.96 -6.27 -26.21
CA VAL A 211 1.86 -5.33 -25.54
C VAL A 211 3.05 -5.08 -26.49
N LEU A 212 2.95 -4.01 -27.28
CA LEU A 212 3.97 -3.59 -28.27
C LEU A 212 5.38 -3.40 -27.66
N THR A 213 5.47 -3.25 -26.34
CA THR A 213 6.73 -3.01 -25.61
C THR A 213 6.76 -3.82 -24.33
N LYS A 214 7.69 -4.78 -24.25
CA LYS A 214 7.91 -5.58 -23.04
C LYS A 214 8.16 -4.64 -21.84
N PRO A 215 7.39 -4.75 -20.74
CA PRO A 215 7.55 -3.88 -19.58
C PRO A 215 8.94 -4.06 -18.96
N LEU A 216 9.50 -2.97 -18.44
CA LEU A 216 10.76 -2.99 -17.71
C LEU A 216 10.62 -3.78 -16.39
N PRO A 217 11.73 -4.23 -15.77
CA PRO A 217 11.67 -5.02 -14.52
C PRO A 217 10.98 -4.31 -13.33
N TRP A 218 10.90 -2.99 -13.37
CA TRP A 218 10.22 -2.13 -12.39
C TRP A 218 8.89 -1.59 -12.92
N GLU A 219 8.33 -2.23 -13.95
CA GLU A 219 7.03 -1.91 -14.51
C GLU A 219 6.07 -3.06 -14.32
N VAL A 220 4.80 -2.70 -14.19
CA VAL A 220 3.71 -3.65 -14.16
C VAL A 220 2.68 -3.24 -15.20
N THR A 221 2.26 -4.22 -15.99
CA THR A 221 1.09 -4.10 -16.84
C THR A 221 -0.12 -4.46 -16.00
N ALA A 222 -1.02 -3.50 -15.82
CA ALA A 222 -2.23 -3.67 -15.03
C ALA A 222 -3.47 -3.35 -15.88
N ALA A 223 -4.58 -3.99 -15.55
CA ALA A 223 -5.85 -3.82 -16.25
C ALA A 223 -6.94 -3.42 -15.26
N VAL A 224 -7.83 -2.52 -15.70
CA VAL A 224 -9.01 -2.15 -14.91
C VAL A 224 -9.99 -3.32 -14.94
N THR A 225 -10.56 -3.62 -13.78
CA THR A 225 -11.62 -4.63 -13.65
C THR A 225 -12.86 -4.18 -14.43
N ARG A 226 -13.48 -5.10 -15.19
CA ARG A 226 -14.52 -4.73 -16.20
C ARG A 226 -15.76 -4.08 -15.59
N ASP A 227 -16.10 -4.47 -14.37
CA ASP A 227 -17.20 -3.92 -13.57
C ASP A 227 -16.90 -2.52 -13.03
N ARG A 228 -15.66 -2.01 -13.17
CA ARG A 228 -15.18 -0.75 -12.61
C ARG A 228 -14.72 0.26 -13.66
N PHE A 229 -15.05 0.05 -14.94
CA PHE A 229 -14.68 1.00 -16.00
C PHE A 229 -15.25 2.40 -15.80
N ASP A 230 -16.43 2.52 -15.18
CA ASP A 230 -17.09 3.81 -14.90
C ASP A 230 -16.69 4.43 -13.56
N HIS A 231 -15.74 3.82 -12.84
CA HIS A 231 -15.30 4.30 -11.54
C HIS A 231 -14.64 5.68 -11.63
N TYR A 232 -14.92 6.58 -10.67
CA TYR A 232 -14.45 7.97 -10.71
C TYR A 232 -12.92 8.09 -10.85
N ALA A 233 -12.18 7.18 -10.22
CA ALA A 233 -10.72 7.10 -10.28
C ALA A 233 -10.19 7.01 -11.73
N PHE A 234 -10.96 6.47 -12.67
CA PHE A 234 -10.55 6.28 -14.06
C PHE A 234 -11.15 7.29 -15.04
N LYS A 235 -11.82 8.34 -14.56
CA LYS A 235 -12.41 9.36 -15.43
C LYS A 235 -11.36 9.98 -16.37
N GLY A 236 -11.60 9.87 -17.67
CA GLY A 236 -10.69 10.36 -18.72
C GLY A 236 -9.47 9.47 -18.98
N LEU A 237 -9.46 8.23 -18.48
CA LEU A 237 -8.52 7.19 -18.86
C LEU A 237 -9.20 6.19 -19.81
N LYS A 238 -8.40 5.58 -20.69
CA LYS A 238 -8.86 4.49 -21.55
C LYS A 238 -8.87 3.18 -20.76
N THR A 239 -9.99 2.88 -20.12
CA THR A 239 -10.13 1.73 -19.19
C THR A 239 -10.13 0.36 -19.87
N HIS A 240 -10.39 0.31 -21.18
CA HIS A 240 -10.40 -0.93 -21.95
C HIS A 240 -9.00 -1.40 -22.40
N GLU A 241 -7.98 -0.55 -22.26
CA GLU A 241 -6.59 -0.82 -22.63
C GLU A 241 -5.76 -1.15 -21.39
N ASP A 242 -4.74 -2.01 -21.56
CA ASP A 242 -3.82 -2.34 -20.47
C ASP A 242 -2.91 -1.14 -20.18
N MET A 243 -2.71 -0.82 -18.91
CA MET A 243 -1.92 0.32 -18.46
C MET A 243 -0.55 -0.14 -17.97
N ILE A 244 0.51 0.47 -18.50
CA ILE A 244 1.87 0.30 -17.98
C ILE A 244 2.08 1.30 -16.85
N MET A 245 2.42 0.81 -15.67
CA MET A 245 2.69 1.63 -14.49
C MET A 245 4.05 1.31 -13.88
N GLY A 246 4.63 2.30 -13.19
CA GLY A 246 5.90 2.14 -12.50
C GLY A 246 5.69 1.57 -11.10
N THR A 247 6.29 0.40 -10.83
CA THR A 247 6.35 -0.15 -9.49
C THR A 247 7.75 0.04 -8.90
N LEU A 248 7.82 0.74 -7.77
CA LEU A 248 9.07 0.92 -7.03
C LEU A 248 9.24 -0.18 -5.99
N CYS A 249 8.14 -0.86 -5.63
CA CYS A 249 8.13 -1.95 -4.66
C CYS A 249 8.21 -3.31 -5.36
N THR A 250 9.43 -3.73 -5.68
CA THR A 250 9.67 -4.90 -6.54
C THR A 250 9.53 -6.26 -5.83
N LYS A 251 9.58 -6.30 -4.50
CA LYS A 251 9.61 -7.57 -3.75
C LYS A 251 8.23 -8.12 -3.39
N TRP A 252 7.26 -7.23 -3.13
CA TRP A 252 5.95 -7.59 -2.56
C TRP A 252 4.82 -7.10 -3.47
N ALA A 253 3.76 -7.89 -3.55
CA ALA A 253 2.51 -7.55 -4.20
C ALA A 253 1.36 -7.63 -3.21
N LEU A 254 0.28 -6.93 -3.52
CA LEU A 254 -0.96 -7.03 -2.76
C LEU A 254 -1.66 -8.36 -3.09
N GLY A 255 -2.06 -9.09 -2.04
CA GLY A 255 -2.73 -10.38 -2.15
C GLY A 255 -4.23 -10.24 -2.38
N GLU A 256 -4.76 -10.95 -3.38
CA GLU A 256 -6.19 -10.96 -3.74
C GLU A 256 -7.06 -11.69 -2.71
N LYS A 257 -6.57 -12.82 -2.17
CA LYS A 257 -7.31 -13.67 -1.21
C LYS A 257 -7.60 -13.03 0.13
N CYS A 258 -6.94 -11.92 0.40
CA CYS A 258 -6.79 -11.36 1.74
C CYS A 258 -7.64 -10.11 1.91
N LEU A 259 -8.42 -9.75 0.90
CA LEU A 259 -9.24 -8.57 0.92
C LEU A 259 -10.47 -8.81 1.79
N SER A 260 -10.72 -7.93 2.75
CA SER A 260 -12.02 -7.87 3.41
C SER A 260 -13.11 -7.72 2.36
N ASP A 261 -14.30 -8.29 2.60
CA ASP A 261 -15.48 -8.15 1.73
C ASP A 261 -15.86 -6.68 1.42
N LYS A 262 -15.34 -5.74 2.21
CA LYS A 262 -15.52 -4.29 2.04
C LYS A 262 -14.53 -3.65 1.07
N VAL A 263 -13.47 -4.34 0.67
CA VAL A 263 -12.45 -3.83 -0.24
C VAL A 263 -12.90 -4.08 -1.68
N SER A 264 -13.00 -3.01 -2.46
CA SER A 264 -13.27 -3.09 -3.89
C SER A 264 -11.95 -3.11 -4.65
N VAL A 265 -11.66 -4.20 -5.37
CA VAL A 265 -10.54 -4.23 -6.33
C VAL A 265 -10.95 -3.46 -7.56
N LEU A 266 -10.14 -2.48 -7.96
CA LEU A 266 -10.39 -1.66 -9.14
C LEU A 266 -9.47 -2.04 -10.30
N MET A 267 -8.23 -2.43 -10.00
CA MET A 267 -7.22 -2.77 -11.00
C MET A 267 -6.34 -3.92 -10.52
N ASP A 268 -6.04 -4.85 -11.41
CA ASP A 268 -5.23 -6.04 -11.15
C ASP A 268 -4.11 -6.23 -12.18
N SER A 269 -3.13 -7.06 -11.83
CA SER A 269 -2.02 -7.48 -12.69
C SER A 269 -1.77 -8.96 -12.53
N ALA A 270 -0.82 -9.50 -13.32
CA ALA A 270 -0.36 -10.87 -13.16
C ALA A 270 0.25 -11.17 -11.76
N GLU A 271 0.69 -10.12 -11.04
CA GLU A 271 1.32 -10.25 -9.72
C GLU A 271 0.34 -10.05 -8.56
N GLY A 272 -0.86 -9.51 -8.80
CA GLY A 272 -1.87 -9.29 -7.76
C GLY A 272 -2.66 -8.00 -7.97
N VAL A 273 -3.14 -7.45 -6.86
CA VAL A 273 -3.94 -6.22 -6.88
C VAL A 273 -3.01 -5.01 -7.04
N GLU A 274 -3.37 -4.10 -7.95
CA GLU A 274 -2.60 -2.87 -8.19
C GLU A 274 -3.34 -1.60 -7.74
N LEU A 275 -4.68 -1.62 -7.71
CA LEU A 275 -5.49 -0.55 -7.13
C LEU A 275 -6.70 -1.13 -6.42
N PHE A 276 -6.92 -0.71 -5.18
CA PHE A 276 -8.12 -1.04 -4.42
C PHE A 276 -8.69 0.19 -3.72
N GLU A 277 -9.96 0.10 -3.38
CA GLU A 277 -10.70 1.10 -2.62
C GLU A 277 -11.30 0.45 -1.36
N TYR A 278 -11.25 1.19 -0.25
CA TYR A 278 -11.90 0.83 1.01
C TYR A 278 -12.45 2.11 1.68
N GLY A 279 -13.76 2.28 1.66
CA GLY A 279 -14.38 3.50 2.20
C GLY A 279 -13.85 4.76 1.50
N HIS A 280 -13.18 5.63 2.26
CA HIS A 280 -12.56 6.86 1.75
C HIS A 280 -11.06 6.70 1.42
N ILE A 281 -10.57 5.47 1.34
CA ILE A 281 -9.18 5.13 1.05
C ILE A 281 -9.06 4.60 -0.36
N LEU A 282 -8.24 5.24 -1.18
CA LEU A 282 -7.84 4.77 -2.50
C LEU A 282 -6.35 4.43 -2.47
N ALA A 283 -6.01 3.16 -2.69
CA ALA A 283 -4.67 2.65 -2.51
C ALA A 283 -4.12 2.03 -3.80
N LEU A 284 -3.05 2.64 -4.32
CA LEU A 284 -2.39 2.31 -5.58
C LEU A 284 -1.01 1.68 -5.30
N GLN A 285 -0.80 0.43 -5.65
CA GLN A 285 0.50 -0.24 -5.46
C GLN A 285 1.62 0.38 -6.33
N PRO A 286 1.37 0.82 -7.57
CA PRO A 286 2.32 1.65 -8.31
C PRO A 286 2.51 3.04 -7.69
N THR A 287 3.61 3.69 -8.05
CA THR A 287 3.85 5.07 -7.60
C THR A 287 3.03 6.08 -8.42
N ALA A 288 2.55 7.14 -7.77
CA ALA A 288 1.93 8.29 -8.43
C ALA A 288 2.96 9.28 -8.96
N SER A 289 4.18 9.27 -8.41
CA SER A 289 5.31 10.11 -8.79
C SER A 289 6.03 9.67 -10.07
N ALA A 290 5.43 8.80 -10.88
CA ALA A 290 6.03 8.40 -12.14
C ALA A 290 6.06 9.59 -13.11
N HIS A 291 7.11 9.70 -13.94
CA HIS A 291 7.27 10.86 -14.81
C HIS A 291 6.02 11.04 -15.73
N PRO A 292 5.37 12.21 -15.75
CA PRO A 292 4.07 12.37 -16.41
C PRO A 292 4.08 12.06 -17.91
N SER A 293 5.21 12.30 -18.58
CA SER A 293 5.35 12.02 -20.02
C SER A 293 5.42 10.53 -20.35
N THR A 294 5.87 9.69 -19.41
CA THR A 294 6.02 8.25 -19.65
C THR A 294 4.89 7.45 -19.03
N LYS A 295 4.34 7.92 -17.90
CA LYS A 295 3.37 7.18 -17.08
C LYS A 295 2.28 8.12 -16.54
N PRO A 296 1.42 8.67 -17.41
CA PRO A 296 0.40 9.65 -17.01
C PRO A 296 -0.73 9.06 -16.16
N HIS A 297 -0.94 7.75 -16.21
CA HIS A 297 -2.08 7.06 -15.59
C HIS A 297 -2.16 7.28 -14.07
N SER A 298 -1.07 7.05 -13.33
CA SER A 298 -1.07 7.17 -11.87
C SER A 298 -1.36 8.59 -11.39
N LEU A 299 -0.77 9.60 -12.06
CA LEU A 299 -1.02 11.00 -11.73
C LEU A 299 -2.47 11.41 -12.06
N LYS A 300 -3.04 10.87 -13.13
CA LYS A 300 -4.45 11.09 -13.46
C LYS A 300 -5.38 10.48 -12.42
N ILE A 301 -5.08 9.27 -11.92
CA ILE A 301 -5.82 8.63 -10.83
C ILE A 301 -5.75 9.50 -9.56
N LEU A 302 -4.57 10.01 -9.19
CA LEU A 302 -4.41 10.95 -8.08
C LEU A 302 -5.29 12.19 -8.25
N ARG A 303 -5.28 12.81 -9.45
CA ARG A 303 -6.11 13.99 -9.74
C ARG A 303 -7.60 13.68 -9.65
N ASN A 304 -8.01 12.49 -10.09
CA ASN A 304 -9.41 12.06 -10.02
C ASN A 304 -9.86 11.78 -8.58
N PHE A 305 -8.96 11.31 -7.70
CA PHE A 305 -9.26 11.15 -6.28
C PHE A 305 -9.48 12.48 -5.56
N ILE A 306 -8.75 13.52 -5.97
CA ILE A 306 -8.88 14.86 -5.40
C ILE A 306 -10.19 15.54 -5.88
N LYS A 307 -10.83 15.08 -6.96
CA LYS A 307 -12.08 15.66 -7.51
C LYS A 307 -13.31 15.15 -6.80
#